data_AF-A0A1J1J5Q8-F1
#
_entry.id   AF-A0A1J1J5Q8-F1
#
_cell.length_a   1.000
_cell.length_b   1.000
_cell.length_c   1.000
_cell.angle_alpha   90.00
_cell.angle_beta   90.00
_cell.angle_gamma   90.00
#
_symmetry.space_group_name_H-M   'P 1'
#
loop_
_entity.id
_entity.type
_entity.pdbx_description
1 polymer ?
#
loop_
_entity_poly.entity_id
_entity_poly.type
_entity_poly.pdbx_seq_one_letter_code
_entity_poly.pdbx_strand_id
1 'polypeptide(L)'
;TLFLEKNHKQISEITLNYFTLNLIDKNNSKDYKGKMIIPVRCFTCGKVIGNKWEAYLGLLQAEYTEGDALDALGLKRYCCRRMLLGHVDLIEKLLNYAPLER
;
A
#
# COMPACT_ATOMS: atom_id res chain seq x y z
N THR A 1 -6.57 52.47 -0.37
CA THR A 1 -5.38 51.58 -0.42
C THR A 1 -5.20 50.71 0.83
N LEU A 2 -6.28 50.30 1.52
CA LEU A 2 -6.25 49.31 2.62
C LEU A 2 -7.17 48.10 2.36
N PHE A 3 -7.76 48.01 1.16
CA PHE A 3 -8.70 46.96 0.76
C PHE A 3 -8.06 45.88 -0.13
N LEU A 4 -6.96 46.19 -0.83
CA LEU A 4 -6.22 45.23 -1.67
C LEU A 4 -5.10 44.49 -0.91
N GLU A 5 -4.57 45.03 0.19
CA GLU A 5 -3.57 44.33 1.02
C GLU A 5 -4.17 43.21 1.89
N LYS A 6 -5.44 43.37 2.32
CA LYS A 6 -6.13 42.32 3.09
C LYS A 6 -6.39 41.06 2.26
N ASN A 7 -6.55 41.21 0.94
CA ASN A 7 -6.74 40.07 0.04
C ASN A 7 -5.45 39.28 -0.23
N HIS A 8 -4.26 39.89 -0.21
CA HIS A 8 -3.01 39.15 -0.43
C HIS A 8 -2.63 38.26 0.77
N LYS A 9 -2.89 38.73 2.01
CA LYS A 9 -2.74 37.88 3.21
C LYS A 9 -3.73 36.72 3.24
N GLN A 10 -4.97 36.98 2.81
CA GLN A 10 -6.00 35.94 2.74
C GLN A 10 -5.72 34.90 1.64
N ILE A 11 -5.15 35.30 0.50
CA ILE A 11 -4.73 34.39 -0.57
C ILE A 11 -3.56 33.50 -0.14
N SER A 12 -2.60 34.00 0.65
CA SER A 12 -1.51 33.17 1.22
C SER A 12 -1.99 32.17 2.29
N GLU A 13 -3.03 32.51 3.04
CA GLU A 13 -3.63 31.58 4.01
C GLU A 13 -4.48 30.51 3.31
N ILE A 14 -5.15 30.85 2.21
CA ILE A 14 -5.91 29.88 1.38
C ILE A 14 -4.96 28.89 0.68
N THR A 15 -3.80 29.32 0.19
CA THR A 15 -2.81 28.41 -0.42
C THR A 15 -2.09 27.53 0.61
N LEU A 16 -1.80 28.05 1.81
CA LEU A 16 -1.28 27.24 2.92
C LEU A 16 -2.32 26.22 3.44
N ASN A 17 -3.61 26.56 3.44
CA ASN A 17 -4.69 25.63 3.80
C ASN A 17 -4.95 24.57 2.72
N TYR A 18 -4.81 24.91 1.43
CA TYR A 18 -4.87 23.92 0.35
C TYR A 18 -3.65 22.98 0.38
N PHE A 19 -2.48 23.45 0.81
CA PHE A 19 -1.29 22.63 0.98
C PHE A 19 -1.38 21.70 2.21
N THR A 20 -1.99 22.14 3.31
CA THR A 20 -2.20 21.29 4.50
C THR A 20 -3.36 20.29 4.35
N LEU A 21 -4.39 20.58 3.54
CA LEU A 21 -5.42 19.59 3.20
C LEU A 21 -4.86 18.38 2.42
N ASN A 22 -3.82 18.56 1.60
CA ASN A 22 -3.15 17.45 0.91
C ASN A 22 -2.19 16.64 1.82
N LEU A 23 -1.90 17.12 3.02
CA LEU A 23 -1.12 16.37 4.04
C LEU A 23 -2.01 15.62 5.05
N ILE A 24 -3.33 15.82 5.00
CA ILE A 24 -4.31 15.09 5.84
C ILE A 24 -4.65 13.70 5.25
N ASP A 25 -4.20 13.41 4.02
CA ASP A 25 -4.15 12.03 3.49
C ASP A 25 -3.01 11.17 4.11
N LYS A 26 -2.43 11.57 5.25
CA LYS A 26 -1.71 10.60 6.11
C LYS A 26 -2.65 9.64 6.83
N ASN A 27 -3.96 9.89 6.78
CA ASN A 27 -5.00 8.91 7.10
C ASN A 27 -5.47 8.15 5.84
N ASN A 28 -4.58 7.93 4.86
CA ASN A 28 -4.85 6.97 3.81
C ASN A 28 -4.93 5.59 4.47
N SER A 29 -6.15 5.31 4.87
CA SER A 29 -6.71 4.05 5.28
C SER A 29 -6.61 3.12 4.09
N LYS A 30 -5.39 2.76 3.72
CA LYS A 30 -5.08 1.54 3.00
C LYS A 30 -5.17 0.38 4.00
N ASP A 31 -6.24 0.41 4.81
CA ASP A 31 -6.60 -0.61 5.77
C ASP A 31 -7.39 -1.68 5.02
N TYR A 32 -6.74 -2.26 4.01
CA TYR A 32 -7.27 -3.38 3.27
C TYR A 32 -7.23 -4.56 4.22
N LYS A 33 -8.39 -4.81 4.85
CA LYS A 33 -8.63 -5.95 5.72
C LYS A 33 -9.01 -7.16 4.85
N GLY A 34 -8.04 -7.97 4.41
CA GLY A 34 -8.29 -9.28 3.76
C GLY A 34 -7.37 -10.40 4.26
N LYS A 35 -7.92 -11.35 5.05
CA LYS A 35 -7.18 -12.39 5.79
C LYS A 35 -6.55 -13.40 4.82
N MET A 36 -5.22 -13.51 4.82
CA MET A 36 -4.41 -14.73 5.05
C MET A 36 -3.04 -14.63 4.38
N ILE A 37 -2.04 -15.27 5.00
CA ILE A 37 -0.65 -15.42 4.53
C ILE A 37 -0.58 -15.72 3.02
N ILE A 38 0.44 -15.18 2.35
CA ILE A 38 0.64 -15.41 0.92
C ILE A 38 0.69 -16.92 0.64
N PRO A 39 0.02 -17.40 -0.42
CA PRO A 39 0.06 -18.81 -0.75
C PRO A 39 1.48 -19.26 -1.11
N VAL A 40 1.92 -20.40 -0.56
CA VAL A 40 3.26 -20.96 -0.81
C VAL A 40 3.50 -21.17 -2.31
N ARG A 41 2.47 -21.61 -3.05
CA ARG A 41 2.49 -21.81 -4.51
C ARG A 41 1.32 -21.11 -5.17
N CYS A 42 1.49 -20.70 -6.43
CA CYS A 42 0.40 -20.20 -7.24
C CYS A 42 -0.67 -21.28 -7.49
N PHE A 43 -1.94 -20.93 -7.30
CA PHE A 43 -3.08 -21.83 -7.54
C PHE A 43 -3.22 -22.32 -8.99
N THR A 44 -2.61 -21.63 -9.96
CA THR A 44 -2.72 -21.98 -11.39
C THR A 44 -1.43 -22.59 -11.92
N CYS A 45 -0.29 -21.93 -11.71
CA CYS A 45 0.99 -22.36 -12.29
C CYS A 45 1.78 -23.33 -11.39
N GLY A 46 1.41 -23.47 -10.11
CA GLY A 46 2.16 -24.28 -9.14
C GLY A 46 3.57 -23.77 -8.79
N LYS A 47 3.99 -22.65 -9.37
CA LYS A 47 5.28 -21.98 -9.08
C LYS A 47 5.29 -21.53 -7.62
N VAL A 48 6.44 -21.68 -6.96
CA VAL A 48 6.67 -21.19 -5.60
C VAL A 48 6.66 -19.66 -5.58
N ILE A 49 5.83 -19.09 -4.70
CA ILE A 49 5.62 -17.63 -4.54
C ILE A 49 5.85 -17.18 -3.09
N GLY A 50 5.67 -18.07 -2.12
CA GLY A 50 5.76 -17.73 -0.69
C GLY A 50 7.04 -16.99 -0.29
N ASN A 51 8.17 -17.31 -0.93
CA ASN A 51 9.48 -16.73 -0.65
C ASN A 51 9.73 -15.36 -1.30
N LYS A 52 8.77 -14.81 -2.05
CA LYS A 52 8.96 -13.58 -2.84
C LYS A 52 8.29 -12.34 -2.26
N TRP A 53 7.46 -12.50 -1.22
CA TRP A 53 6.69 -11.41 -0.65
C TRP A 53 7.59 -10.32 -0.04
N GLU A 54 8.54 -10.71 0.80
CA GLU A 54 9.45 -9.78 1.46
C GLU A 54 10.31 -9.02 0.44
N ALA A 55 10.81 -9.71 -0.58
CA ALA A 55 11.56 -9.09 -1.67
C ALA A 55 10.70 -8.12 -2.48
N TYR A 56 9.42 -8.42 -2.69
CA TYR A 56 8.47 -7.51 -3.34
C TYR A 56 8.26 -6.23 -2.52
N LEU A 57 8.05 -6.36 -1.20
CA LEU A 57 7.92 -5.21 -0.31
C LEU A 57 9.18 -4.34 -0.28
N GLY A 58 10.36 -4.97 -0.25
CA GLY A 58 11.65 -4.24 -0.31
C GLY A 58 11.82 -3.45 -1.60
N LEU A 59 11.36 -3.99 -2.74
CA LEU A 59 11.38 -3.29 -4.03
C LEU A 59 10.40 -2.11 -4.05
N LEU A 60 9.19 -2.27 -3.50
CA LEU A 60 8.24 -1.17 -3.38
C LEU A 60 8.75 -0.06 -2.47
N GLN A 61 9.44 -0.42 -1.38
CA GLN A 61 10.06 0.56 -0.47
C GLN A 61 11.21 1.32 -1.14
N ALA A 62 11.87 0.70 -2.13
CA ALA A 62 12.87 1.33 -2.98
C ALA A 62 12.26 2.13 -4.17
N GLU A 63 10.96 2.46 -4.11
CA GLU A 63 10.23 3.27 -5.11
C GLU A 63 10.14 2.65 -6.51
N TYR A 64 10.28 1.33 -6.63
CA TYR A 64 9.99 0.64 -7.89
C TYR A 64 8.49 0.61 -8.19
N THR A 65 8.14 0.66 -9.47
CA THR A 65 6.75 0.40 -9.89
C THR A 65 6.39 -1.07 -9.63
N GLU A 66 5.12 -1.34 -9.35
CA GLU A 66 4.63 -2.69 -9.04
C GLU A 66 4.89 -3.67 -10.19
N GLY A 67 4.82 -3.18 -11.44
CA GLY A 67 5.14 -3.95 -12.64
C GLY A 67 6.62 -4.34 -12.70
N ASP A 68 7.51 -3.37 -12.54
CA ASP A 68 8.96 -3.57 -12.60
C ASP A 68 9.46 -4.47 -11.46
N ALA A 69 8.88 -4.32 -10.26
CA ALA A 69 9.18 -5.16 -9.12
C ALA A 69 8.84 -6.64 -9.40
N LEU A 70 7.69 -6.92 -10.02
CA LEU A 70 7.29 -8.28 -10.39
C LEU A 70 8.18 -8.88 -11.48
N ASP A 71 8.67 -8.04 -12.39
CA ASP A 71 9.60 -8.44 -13.43
C ASP A 71 11.00 -8.75 -12.88
N ALA A 72 11.50 -7.93 -11.95
CA ALA A 72 12.74 -8.18 -11.21
C ALA A 72 12.68 -9.50 -10.43
N LEU A 73 11.51 -9.87 -9.89
CA LEU A 73 11.28 -11.16 -9.22
C LEU A 73 11.12 -12.35 -10.17
N GLY A 74 11.18 -12.14 -11.49
CA GLY A 74 11.10 -13.19 -12.51
C GLY A 74 9.70 -13.82 -12.64
N LEU A 75 8.64 -13.06 -12.40
CA LEU A 75 7.26 -13.51 -12.52
C LEU A 75 6.66 -13.09 -13.87
N LYS A 76 7.00 -13.82 -14.93
CA LYS A 76 6.52 -13.50 -16.29
C LYS A 76 5.03 -13.78 -16.53
N ARG A 77 4.47 -14.80 -15.87
CA ARG A 77 3.06 -15.21 -16.09
C ARG A 77 2.10 -14.42 -15.21
N TYR A 78 1.02 -13.92 -15.79
CA TYR A 78 -0.05 -13.17 -15.10
C TYR A 78 -0.64 -13.94 -13.90
N CYS A 79 -0.77 -15.27 -14.02
CA CYS A 79 -1.34 -16.12 -12.98
C CYS A 79 -0.49 -16.15 -11.70
N CYS A 80 0.83 -16.02 -11.84
CA CYS A 80 1.75 -15.96 -10.71
C CYS A 80 1.84 -14.50 -10.18
N ARG A 81 1.70 -13.47 -11.05
CA ARG A 81 1.66 -12.04 -10.64
C ARG A 81 0.45 -11.69 -9.77
N ARG A 82 -0.74 -12.18 -10.12
CA ARG A 82 -1.97 -11.91 -9.35
C ARG A 82 -1.92 -12.35 -7.88
N MET A 83 -1.04 -13.30 -7.56
CA MET A 83 -0.87 -13.81 -6.19
C MET A 83 -0.16 -12.81 -5.28
N LEU A 84 0.70 -11.93 -5.82
CA LEU A 84 1.34 -10.87 -5.05
C LEU A 84 0.52 -9.57 -5.11
N LEU A 85 0.01 -9.21 -6.29
CA LEU A 85 -0.78 -7.99 -6.46
C LEU A 85 -2.08 -8.01 -5.64
N GLY A 86 -2.72 -9.17 -5.52
CA GLY A 86 -3.96 -9.34 -4.77
C GLY A 86 -3.76 -9.84 -3.35
N HIS A 87 -2.52 -9.98 -2.87
CA HIS A 87 -2.29 -10.41 -1.50
C HIS A 87 -2.58 -9.28 -0.52
N VAL A 88 -3.28 -9.64 0.56
CA VAL A 88 -3.52 -8.77 1.69
C VAL A 88 -3.07 -9.53 2.93
N ASP A 89 -2.22 -8.93 3.75
CA ASP A 89 -1.73 -9.54 4.98
C ASP A 89 -2.56 -9.07 6.19
N LEU A 90 -3.27 -9.98 6.84
CA LEU A 90 -3.95 -9.70 8.12
C LEU A 90 -3.46 -10.53 9.28
N ILE A 91 -2.34 -11.24 9.15
CA ILE A 91 -1.88 -12.06 10.27
C ILE A 91 -1.58 -11.18 11.49
N GLU A 92 -0.99 -10.00 11.28
CA GLU A 92 -0.64 -9.06 12.34
C GLU A 92 -1.88 -8.59 13.12
N LYS A 93 -2.98 -8.30 12.41
CA LYS A 93 -4.23 -7.87 13.04
C LYS A 93 -4.91 -9.01 13.79
N LEU A 94 -4.74 -10.24 13.31
CA LEU A 94 -5.32 -11.45 13.90
C LEU A 94 -4.67 -11.84 15.24
N LEU A 95 -3.33 -11.75 15.31
CA LEU A 95 -2.56 -12.16 16.48
C LEU A 95 -2.90 -11.34 17.73
N ASN A 96 -3.45 -10.13 17.54
CA ASN A 96 -3.88 -9.25 18.62
C ASN A 96 -5.21 -9.68 19.27
N TYR A 97 -5.93 -10.66 18.71
CA TYR A 97 -7.15 -11.18 19.30
C TYR A 97 -6.86 -12.41 20.16
N ALA A 98 -7.22 -12.34 21.44
CA ALA A 98 -7.15 -13.49 22.33
C ALA A 98 -8.10 -14.60 21.84
N PRO A 99 -7.70 -15.88 21.91
CA PRO A 99 -8.61 -16.99 21.64
C PRO A 99 -9.74 -16.95 22.66
N LEU A 100 -10.98 -17.04 22.19
CA LEU A 100 -12.13 -17.26 23.06
C LEU A 100 -12.00 -18.68 23.63
N GLU A 101 -11.74 -18.77 24.93
CA GLU A 101 -11.82 -20.02 25.67
C GLU A 101 -13.26 -20.56 25.57
N ARG A 102 -13.40 -21.86 25.25
CA ARG A 102 -14.68 -22.57 25.25
C ARG A 102 -14.74 -23.51 26.43
#